data_AF-A0A1H4A8W4-F1
#
_entry.id   AF-A0A1H4A8W4-F1
#
_cell.length_a   1.000
_cell.length_b   1.000
_cell.length_c   1.000
_cell.angle_alpha   90.00
_cell.angle_beta   90.00
_cell.angle_gamma   90.00
#
_symmetry.space_group_name_H-M   'P 1'
#
loop_
_entity.id
_entity.type
_entity.pdbx_description
1 polymer ?
#
loop_
_entity_poly.entity_id
_entity_poly.type
_entity_poly.pdbx_seq_one_letter_code
_entity_poly.pdbx_strand_id
1 'polypeptide(L)'
;MIGFSDRRQQSTRPQLPAWLDRYTTLGLYGLLVGTVLCLVAFLTNPVPDPSFPWATLPESLRLPIAQPRIEHWPVTYTIGIWLWVFCFPALFLAGYRRYGDGNRGAAVWLVGLPTLAMLGWTTYCRFFWPKLHPPTWNAPAYTFVCWLYCSTYDVLWSNTAYTIALFGIVTTLLVVRHQDRDRYALLGFGFLALPLGLPALYEGYRRVTRTRS
;
A
#
# COMPACT_ATOMS: atom_id res chain seq x y z
N MET A 1 -53.18 12.52 -14.19
CA MET A 1 -52.01 11.66 -14.46
C MET A 1 -50.89 12.09 -13.54
N ILE A 2 -50.62 11.31 -12.50
CA ILE A 2 -49.56 11.60 -11.54
C ILE A 2 -48.27 11.04 -12.13
N GLY A 3 -47.39 11.93 -12.58
CA GLY A 3 -46.06 11.56 -13.05
C GLY A 3 -45.26 10.99 -11.89
N PHE A 4 -44.88 9.72 -12.00
CA PHE A 4 -43.86 9.14 -11.14
C PHE A 4 -42.55 9.87 -11.40
N SER A 5 -42.15 10.73 -10.47
CA SER A 5 -40.79 11.26 -10.42
C SER A 5 -39.85 10.09 -10.21
N ASP A 6 -39.16 9.69 -11.27
CA ASP A 6 -38.07 8.74 -11.27
C ASP A 6 -36.94 9.30 -10.39
N ARG A 7 -37.00 9.04 -9.09
CA ARG A 7 -35.87 9.18 -8.17
C ARG A 7 -34.81 8.21 -8.65
N ARG A 8 -33.98 8.65 -9.61
CA ARG A 8 -32.62 8.11 -9.72
C ARG A 8 -32.05 8.14 -8.32
N GLN A 9 -31.87 6.96 -7.73
CA GLN A 9 -31.01 6.76 -6.59
C GLN A 9 -29.65 7.29 -7.00
N GLN A 10 -29.40 8.56 -6.72
CA GLN A 10 -28.09 9.17 -6.80
C GLN A 10 -27.27 8.37 -5.79
N SER A 11 -26.42 7.46 -6.27
CA SER A 11 -25.67 6.59 -5.38
C SER A 11 -24.88 7.50 -4.44
N THR A 12 -25.18 7.46 -3.14
CA THR A 12 -24.47 8.18 -2.08
C THR A 12 -23.02 7.75 -1.90
N ARG A 13 -22.54 6.84 -2.76
CA ARG A 13 -21.18 6.32 -2.75
C ARG A 13 -20.16 7.40 -3.12
N PRO A 14 -19.06 7.54 -2.35
CA PRO A 14 -17.95 8.40 -2.72
C PRO A 14 -17.40 8.05 -4.10
N GLN A 15 -17.32 9.05 -4.97
CA GLN A 15 -16.73 8.89 -6.30
C GLN A 15 -15.28 9.39 -6.29
N LEU A 16 -14.39 8.55 -6.81
CA LEU A 16 -13.00 8.94 -7.10
C LEU A 16 -12.93 9.62 -8.47
N PRO A 17 -11.97 10.53 -8.70
CA PRO A 17 -11.71 11.05 -10.04
C PRO A 17 -11.29 9.92 -10.98
N ALA A 18 -11.60 10.04 -12.27
CA ALA A 18 -11.46 8.97 -13.27
C ALA A 18 -10.07 8.31 -13.31
N TRP A 19 -9.00 9.10 -13.16
CA TRP A 19 -7.63 8.57 -13.15
C TRP A 19 -7.35 7.70 -11.93
N LEU A 20 -7.85 8.10 -10.75
CA LEU A 20 -7.65 7.38 -9.50
C LEU A 20 -8.54 6.14 -9.44
N ASP A 21 -9.73 6.20 -10.05
CA ASP A 21 -10.60 5.05 -10.25
C ASP A 21 -9.96 3.98 -11.14
N ARG A 22 -9.32 4.42 -12.24
CA ARG A 22 -8.54 3.56 -13.12
C ARG A 22 -7.33 2.95 -12.40
N TYR A 23 -6.56 3.76 -11.68
CA TYR A 23 -5.46 3.27 -10.83
C TYR A 23 -5.95 2.23 -9.83
N THR A 24 -7.07 2.50 -9.14
CA THR A 24 -7.64 1.57 -8.16
C THR A 24 -7.95 0.22 -8.81
N THR A 25 -8.58 0.24 -9.99
CA THR A 25 -8.97 -0.97 -10.71
C THR A 25 -7.73 -1.74 -11.21
N LEU A 26 -6.81 -1.06 -11.89
CA LEU A 26 -5.58 -1.67 -12.38
C LEU A 26 -4.69 -2.16 -11.24
N GLY A 27 -4.66 -1.45 -10.12
CA GLY A 27 -3.94 -1.85 -8.91
C GLY A 27 -4.44 -3.19 -8.36
N LEU A 28 -5.76 -3.39 -8.28
CA LEU A 28 -6.30 -4.70 -7.85
C LEU A 28 -5.89 -5.84 -8.79
N TYR A 29 -5.89 -5.62 -10.10
CA TYR A 29 -5.34 -6.60 -11.05
C TYR A 29 -3.84 -6.79 -10.88
N GLY A 30 -3.09 -5.72 -10.64
CA GLY A 30 -1.65 -5.76 -10.35
C GLY A 30 -1.33 -6.61 -9.11
N LEU A 31 -2.15 -6.54 -8.06
CA LEU A 31 -2.03 -7.40 -6.88
C LEU A 31 -2.24 -8.88 -7.23
N LEU A 32 -3.25 -9.20 -8.05
CA LEU A 32 -3.51 -10.57 -8.49
C LEU A 32 -2.35 -11.11 -9.34
N VAL A 33 -1.92 -10.33 -10.35
CA VAL A 33 -0.78 -10.67 -11.22
C VAL A 33 0.48 -10.83 -10.39
N GLY A 34 0.74 -9.92 -9.45
CA GLY A 34 1.89 -10.00 -8.55
C GLY A 34 1.89 -11.28 -7.72
N THR A 35 0.74 -11.67 -7.19
CA THR A 35 0.58 -12.94 -6.47
C THR A 35 0.87 -14.14 -7.34
N VAL A 36 0.35 -14.17 -8.57
CA VAL A 36 0.65 -15.25 -9.53
C VAL A 36 2.15 -15.31 -9.84
N LEU A 37 2.81 -14.18 -10.07
CA LEU A 37 4.24 -14.13 -10.34
C LEU A 37 5.11 -14.60 -9.17
N CYS A 38 4.72 -14.25 -7.93
CA CYS A 38 5.35 -14.77 -6.73
C CYS A 38 5.17 -16.29 -6.64
N LEU A 39 3.97 -16.83 -6.88
CA LEU A 39 3.71 -18.27 -6.89
C LEU A 39 4.50 -19.00 -7.99
N VAL A 40 4.62 -18.42 -9.18
CA VAL A 40 5.47 -18.96 -10.25
C VAL A 40 6.92 -19.07 -9.80
N ALA A 41 7.42 -18.12 -9.00
CA ALA A 41 8.77 -18.20 -8.46
C ALA A 41 8.99 -19.44 -7.57
N PHE A 42 7.97 -19.86 -6.81
CA PHE A 42 7.99 -21.10 -6.01
C PHE A 42 8.07 -22.35 -6.88
N LEU A 43 7.38 -22.36 -8.02
CA LEU A 43 7.38 -23.50 -8.94
C LEU A 43 8.72 -23.68 -9.66
N THR A 44 9.46 -22.61 -9.90
CA THR A 44 10.69 -22.67 -10.71
C THR A 44 11.99 -22.59 -9.90
N ASN A 45 11.95 -22.14 -8.64
CA ASN A 45 13.18 -21.92 -7.86
C ASN A 45 13.19 -22.77 -6.59
N PRO A 46 14.33 -23.39 -6.23
CA PRO A 46 14.47 -24.08 -4.96
C PRO A 46 14.26 -23.12 -3.79
N VAL A 47 14.80 -21.90 -3.89
CA VAL A 47 14.65 -20.85 -2.86
C VAL A 47 14.18 -19.57 -3.54
N PRO A 48 12.85 -19.31 -3.54
CA PRO A 48 12.27 -18.11 -4.13
C PRO A 48 12.62 -16.86 -3.33
N ASP A 49 12.57 -16.94 -2.00
CA ASP A 49 12.94 -15.86 -1.10
C ASP A 49 14.02 -16.32 -0.12
N PRO A 50 15.27 -15.84 -0.26
CA PRO A 50 16.34 -16.19 0.65
C PRO A 50 16.12 -15.75 2.10
N SER A 51 15.21 -14.79 2.36
CA SER A 51 14.83 -14.43 3.74
C SER A 51 14.09 -15.57 4.43
N PHE A 52 13.44 -16.45 3.67
CA PHE A 52 12.69 -17.60 4.18
C PHE A 52 13.08 -18.87 3.41
N PRO A 53 14.31 -19.38 3.60
CA PRO A 53 14.82 -20.51 2.83
C PRO A 53 14.08 -21.82 3.11
N TRP A 54 13.24 -21.86 4.15
CA TRP A 54 12.35 -22.96 4.46
C TRP A 54 11.06 -22.96 3.62
N ALA A 55 10.68 -21.82 3.02
CA ALA A 55 9.48 -21.67 2.21
C ALA A 55 9.77 -22.11 0.77
N THR A 56 9.80 -23.43 0.55
CA THR A 56 10.19 -24.04 -0.73
C THR A 56 9.25 -25.18 -1.11
N LEU A 57 9.24 -25.57 -2.39
CA LEU A 57 8.49 -26.74 -2.87
C LEU A 57 9.40 -27.97 -3.00
N PRO A 58 8.88 -29.18 -2.72
CA PRO A 58 9.56 -30.43 -3.05
C PRO A 58 9.99 -30.46 -4.52
N GLU A 59 11.12 -31.12 -4.80
CA GLU A 59 11.67 -31.20 -6.16
C GLU A 59 10.68 -31.78 -7.18
N SER A 60 9.86 -32.75 -6.76
CA SER A 60 8.82 -33.36 -7.62
C SER A 60 7.72 -32.39 -8.06
N LEU A 61 7.51 -31.28 -7.35
CA LEU A 61 6.52 -30.25 -7.67
C LEU A 61 7.16 -29.03 -8.35
N ARG A 62 8.48 -29.02 -8.52
CA ARG A 62 9.20 -27.93 -9.17
C ARG A 62 9.40 -28.22 -10.65
N LEU A 63 9.33 -27.16 -11.44
CA LEU A 63 9.69 -27.19 -12.84
C LEU A 63 11.23 -27.20 -12.97
N PRO A 64 11.79 -27.94 -13.93
CA PRO A 64 13.23 -28.02 -14.17
C PRO A 64 13.75 -26.78 -14.93
N ILE A 65 13.37 -25.59 -14.49
CA ILE A 65 13.69 -24.32 -15.12
C ILE A 65 14.18 -23.36 -14.03
N ALA A 66 15.41 -22.90 -14.11
CA ALA A 66 15.93 -21.86 -13.22
C ALA A 66 15.68 -20.47 -13.81
N GLN A 67 15.06 -19.58 -13.03
CA GLN A 67 14.87 -18.21 -13.47
C GLN A 67 16.15 -17.37 -13.27
N PRO A 68 16.38 -16.35 -14.12
CA PRO A 68 17.35 -15.31 -13.79
C PRO A 68 16.95 -14.60 -12.49
N ARG A 69 17.95 -14.03 -11.81
CA ARG A 69 17.77 -13.30 -10.54
C ARG A 69 18.14 -11.82 -10.70
N ILE A 70 17.45 -10.98 -9.94
CA ILE A 70 17.82 -9.59 -9.69
C ILE A 70 18.23 -9.54 -8.23
N GLU A 71 19.52 -9.37 -7.98
CA GLU A 71 20.10 -9.45 -6.64
C GLU A 71 19.78 -10.83 -6.02
N HIS A 72 19.09 -10.84 -4.88
CA HIS A 72 18.78 -12.06 -4.13
C HIS A 72 17.61 -12.86 -4.71
N TRP A 73 16.72 -12.24 -5.49
CA TRP A 73 15.42 -12.84 -5.83
C TRP A 73 15.26 -13.18 -7.31
N PRO A 74 14.49 -14.24 -7.66
CA PRO A 74 14.07 -14.50 -9.03
C PRO A 74 13.36 -13.29 -9.65
N VAL A 75 13.48 -13.14 -10.97
CA VAL A 75 12.86 -12.02 -11.70
C VAL A 75 11.34 -12.00 -11.49
N THR A 76 10.63 -13.14 -11.56
CA THR A 76 9.17 -13.11 -11.36
C THR A 76 8.80 -12.72 -9.93
N TYR A 77 9.58 -13.15 -8.94
CA TYR A 77 9.36 -12.77 -7.54
C TYR A 77 9.57 -11.27 -7.34
N THR A 78 10.65 -10.72 -7.90
CA THR A 78 10.96 -9.29 -7.85
C THR A 78 9.81 -8.47 -8.44
N ILE A 79 9.40 -8.77 -9.67
CA ILE A 79 8.30 -8.05 -10.33
C ILE A 79 7.00 -8.20 -9.54
N GLY A 80 6.71 -9.40 -9.04
CA GLY A 80 5.49 -9.68 -8.30
C GLY A 80 5.39 -8.89 -7.00
N ILE A 81 6.48 -8.81 -6.26
CA ILE A 81 6.55 -8.02 -5.03
C ILE A 81 6.47 -6.51 -5.30
N TRP A 82 7.12 -5.98 -6.34
CA TRP A 82 7.00 -4.55 -6.66
C TRP A 82 5.59 -4.19 -7.11
N LEU A 83 4.90 -5.09 -7.81
CA LEU A 83 3.46 -4.94 -8.07
C LEU A 83 2.68 -4.88 -6.75
N TRP A 84 2.98 -5.74 -5.78
CA TRP A 84 2.38 -5.62 -4.45
C TRP A 84 2.63 -4.24 -3.84
N VAL A 85 3.87 -3.77 -3.78
CA VAL A 85 4.23 -2.47 -3.19
C VAL A 85 3.45 -1.31 -3.83
N PHE A 86 3.46 -1.20 -5.16
CA PHE A 86 2.83 -0.07 -5.85
C PHE A 86 1.31 -0.16 -5.94
N CYS A 87 0.75 -1.37 -5.91
CA CYS A 87 -0.69 -1.59 -6.05
C CYS A 87 -1.42 -1.76 -4.72
N PHE A 88 -0.72 -2.01 -3.61
CA PHE A 88 -1.32 -2.15 -2.29
C PHE A 88 -2.22 -0.96 -1.88
N PRO A 89 -1.87 0.32 -2.17
CA PRO A 89 -2.74 1.45 -1.85
C PRO A 89 -4.12 1.38 -2.52
N ALA A 90 -4.25 0.66 -3.63
CA ALA A 90 -5.52 0.46 -4.32
C ALA A 90 -6.55 -0.29 -3.47
N LEU A 91 -6.13 -1.13 -2.52
CA LEU A 91 -7.06 -1.81 -1.59
C LEU A 91 -7.83 -0.79 -0.74
N PHE A 92 -7.14 0.24 -0.26
CA PHE A 92 -7.74 1.30 0.56
C PHE A 92 -8.71 2.16 -0.26
N LEU A 93 -8.33 2.49 -1.48
CA LEU A 93 -9.18 3.24 -2.40
C LEU A 93 -10.42 2.45 -2.81
N ALA A 94 -10.26 1.15 -3.10
CA ALA A 94 -11.37 0.25 -3.40
C ALA A 94 -12.32 0.10 -2.22
N GLY A 95 -11.76 -0.04 -1.01
CA GLY A 95 -12.54 -0.06 0.23
C GLY A 95 -13.29 1.25 0.47
N TYR A 96 -12.65 2.40 0.23
CA TYR A 96 -13.31 3.70 0.31
C TYR A 96 -14.47 3.84 -0.69
N ARG A 97 -14.29 3.39 -1.95
CA ARG A 97 -15.36 3.39 -2.96
C ARG A 97 -16.57 2.55 -2.56
N ARG A 98 -16.33 1.45 -1.85
CA ARG A 98 -17.37 0.45 -1.54
C ARG A 98 -18.04 0.68 -0.19
N TYR A 99 -17.30 1.20 0.79
CA TYR A 99 -17.69 1.28 2.19
C TYR A 99 -17.45 2.67 2.82
N GLY A 100 -17.12 3.67 2.01
CA GLY A 100 -16.75 5.02 2.47
C GLY A 100 -17.91 5.96 2.75
N ASP A 101 -19.16 5.52 2.59
CA ASP A 101 -20.38 6.33 2.66
C ASP A 101 -20.68 6.87 4.08
N GLY A 102 -20.01 6.33 5.12
CA GLY A 102 -20.19 6.77 6.50
C GLY A 102 -19.42 8.03 6.87
N ASN A 103 -19.81 8.69 7.97
CA ASN A 103 -19.22 9.95 8.44
C ASN A 103 -17.70 9.87 8.70
N ARG A 104 -17.18 8.67 8.99
CA ARG A 104 -15.74 8.40 9.20
C ARG A 104 -15.07 7.65 8.04
N GLY A 105 -15.77 7.41 6.92
CA GLY A 105 -15.28 6.58 5.83
C GLY A 105 -13.95 7.06 5.26
N ALA A 106 -13.82 8.37 5.01
CA ALA A 106 -12.56 8.95 4.55
C ALA A 106 -11.44 8.83 5.61
N ALA A 107 -11.75 9.05 6.89
CA ALA A 107 -10.77 8.95 7.98
C ALA A 107 -10.20 7.53 8.11
N VAL A 108 -11.09 6.53 8.06
CA VAL A 108 -10.73 5.12 8.18
C VAL A 108 -9.98 4.65 6.94
N TRP A 109 -10.57 4.79 5.76
CA TRP A 109 -10.04 4.18 4.54
C TRP A 109 -8.85 4.95 3.96
N LEU A 110 -8.85 6.28 4.00
CA LEU A 110 -7.84 7.06 3.30
C LEU A 110 -6.63 7.41 4.18
N VAL A 111 -6.71 7.24 5.51
CA VAL A 111 -5.59 7.57 6.42
C VAL A 111 -5.37 6.50 7.48
N GLY A 112 -6.42 6.12 8.21
CA GLY A 112 -6.30 5.22 9.36
C GLY A 112 -5.76 3.85 8.96
N LEU A 113 -6.35 3.21 7.95
CA LEU A 113 -5.89 1.92 7.45
C LEU A 113 -4.49 2.00 6.81
N PRO A 114 -4.15 2.98 5.94
CA PRO A 114 -2.77 3.20 5.51
C PRO A 114 -1.77 3.44 6.65
N THR A 115 -2.19 4.08 7.74
CA THR A 115 -1.35 4.31 8.93
C THR A 115 -1.09 3.00 9.67
N LEU A 116 -2.15 2.23 9.95
CA LEU A 116 -2.05 0.92 10.61
C LEU A 116 -1.20 -0.04 9.79
N ALA A 117 -1.39 -0.01 8.47
CA ALA A 117 -0.53 -0.65 7.51
C ALA A 117 0.93 -0.28 7.73
N MET A 118 1.27 1.01 7.62
CA MET A 118 2.65 1.48 7.77
C MET A 118 3.28 1.00 9.08
N LEU A 119 2.54 1.10 10.19
CA LEU A 119 2.98 0.67 11.51
C LEU A 119 3.24 -0.84 11.56
N GLY A 120 2.31 -1.64 11.02
CA GLY A 120 2.41 -3.10 10.95
C GLY A 120 3.61 -3.55 10.12
N TRP A 121 3.75 -3.03 8.89
CA TRP A 121 4.87 -3.36 8.02
C TRP A 121 6.20 -2.92 8.59
N THR A 122 6.30 -1.70 9.15
CA THR A 122 7.54 -1.22 9.79
C THR A 122 7.94 -2.13 10.95
N THR A 123 6.99 -2.52 11.79
CA THR A 123 7.23 -3.41 12.93
C THR A 123 7.65 -4.81 12.48
N TYR A 124 6.94 -5.35 11.48
CA TYR A 124 7.27 -6.62 10.89
C TYR A 124 8.70 -6.64 10.32
N CYS A 125 9.04 -5.65 9.50
CA CYS A 125 10.37 -5.53 8.88
C CYS A 125 11.48 -5.38 9.93
N ARG A 126 11.25 -4.61 11.01
CA ARG A 126 12.26 -4.38 12.03
C ARG A 126 12.55 -5.65 12.84
N PHE A 127 11.52 -6.31 13.36
CA PHE A 127 11.69 -7.35 14.37
C PHE A 127 11.65 -8.77 13.80
N PHE A 128 10.88 -9.01 12.74
CA PHE A 128 10.57 -10.36 12.28
C PHE A 128 11.18 -10.71 10.93
N TRP A 129 11.41 -9.73 10.06
CA TRP A 129 12.00 -10.00 8.74
C TRP A 129 13.50 -10.36 8.86
N PRO A 130 13.94 -11.53 8.33
CA PRO A 130 15.35 -11.89 8.26
C PRO A 130 16.09 -11.01 7.23
N LYS A 131 17.15 -10.34 7.68
CA LYS A 131 17.93 -9.37 6.89
C LYS A 131 18.92 -10.12 6.01
N LEU A 132 18.94 -9.79 4.73
CA LEU A 132 19.84 -10.43 3.76
C LEU A 132 21.16 -9.68 3.69
N HIS A 133 22.27 -10.40 3.64
CA HIS A 133 23.59 -9.79 3.49
C HIS A 133 24.22 -10.24 2.16
N PRO A 134 24.73 -9.29 1.34
CA PRO A 134 24.71 -7.83 1.55
C PRO A 134 23.31 -7.19 1.42
N PRO A 135 23.09 -5.99 2.01
CA PRO A 135 21.89 -5.20 1.77
C PRO A 135 21.71 -4.92 0.28
N THR A 136 20.47 -4.71 -0.16
CA THR A 136 20.15 -4.56 -1.58
C THR A 136 19.13 -3.46 -1.82
N TRP A 137 19.31 -2.73 -2.92
CA TRP A 137 18.36 -1.73 -3.40
C TRP A 137 17.02 -2.35 -3.81
N ASN A 138 17.00 -3.64 -4.13
CA ASN A 138 15.79 -4.37 -4.53
C ASN A 138 14.97 -4.87 -3.33
N ALA A 139 15.33 -4.49 -2.10
CA ALA A 139 14.61 -4.91 -0.91
C ALA A 139 13.22 -4.25 -0.86
N PRO A 140 12.13 -5.02 -0.78
CA PRO A 140 10.79 -4.48 -0.96
C PRO A 140 10.27 -3.77 0.28
N ALA A 141 9.57 -2.66 0.06
CA ALA A 141 8.95 -1.91 1.14
C ALA A 141 7.78 -1.06 0.65
N TYR A 142 6.75 -0.93 1.49
CA TYR A 142 5.51 -0.24 1.14
C TYR A 142 5.60 1.30 1.21
N THR A 143 6.70 1.84 1.76
CA THR A 143 7.00 3.27 1.74
C THR A 143 8.46 3.51 1.38
N PHE A 144 8.77 4.69 0.86
CA PHE A 144 10.15 5.08 0.55
C PHE A 144 11.06 5.05 1.79
N VAL A 145 10.58 5.49 2.95
CA VAL A 145 11.35 5.44 4.20
C VAL A 145 11.59 4.00 4.66
N CYS A 146 10.60 3.12 4.53
CA CYS A 146 10.78 1.70 4.81
C CYS A 146 11.77 1.07 3.82
N TRP A 147 11.78 1.50 2.56
CA TRP A 147 12.73 1.05 1.55
C TRP A 147 14.17 1.44 1.91
N LEU A 148 14.39 2.66 2.41
CA LEU A 148 15.70 3.08 2.92
C LEU A 148 16.17 2.19 4.07
N TYR A 149 15.27 1.81 4.99
CA TYR A 149 15.60 0.84 6.02
C TYR A 149 15.94 -0.53 5.44
N CYS A 150 15.12 -1.06 4.54
CA CYS A 150 15.33 -2.40 3.97
C CYS A 150 16.58 -2.50 3.07
N SER A 151 17.02 -1.38 2.47
CA SER A 151 18.18 -1.32 1.59
C SER A 151 19.50 -1.02 2.32
N THR A 152 19.45 -0.53 3.56
CA THR A 152 20.66 -0.17 4.34
C THR A 152 20.76 -0.89 5.69
N TYR A 153 19.63 -1.34 6.23
CA TYR A 153 19.43 -1.79 7.61
C TYR A 153 19.79 -0.77 8.70
N ASP A 154 19.91 0.51 8.34
CA ASP A 154 20.15 1.59 9.32
C ASP A 154 18.89 1.88 10.14
N VAL A 155 19.02 1.72 11.46
CA VAL A 155 17.95 1.91 12.43
C VAL A 155 17.33 3.31 12.35
N LEU A 156 18.08 4.33 11.92
CA LEU A 156 17.58 5.69 11.68
C LEU A 156 16.32 5.68 10.81
N TRP A 157 16.34 4.95 9.69
CA TRP A 157 15.22 4.90 8.76
C TRP A 157 14.00 4.21 9.36
N SER A 158 14.20 3.14 10.13
CA SER A 158 13.09 2.48 10.82
C SER A 158 12.47 3.36 11.92
N ASN A 159 13.28 4.15 12.64
CA ASN A 159 12.78 5.14 13.59
C ASN A 159 11.99 6.25 12.88
N THR A 160 12.48 6.76 11.75
CA THR A 160 11.76 7.74 10.93
C THR A 160 10.44 7.17 10.42
N ALA A 161 10.38 5.89 10.02
CA ALA A 161 9.14 5.23 9.64
C ALA A 161 8.13 5.18 10.80
N TYR A 162 8.56 4.88 12.03
CA TYR A 162 7.70 4.98 13.21
C TYR A 162 7.21 6.39 13.49
N THR A 163 8.06 7.41 13.32
CA THR A 163 7.67 8.81 13.47
C THR A 163 6.59 9.21 12.45
N ILE A 164 6.74 8.78 11.19
CA ILE A 164 5.73 9.03 10.14
C ILE A 164 4.44 8.27 10.45
N ALA A 165 4.52 7.03 10.95
CA ALA A 165 3.34 6.29 11.39
C ALA A 165 2.62 6.98 12.56
N LEU A 166 3.35 7.48 13.56
CA LEU A 166 2.79 8.28 14.65
C LEU A 166 2.10 9.55 14.12
N PHE A 167 2.73 10.22 13.16
CA PHE A 167 2.11 11.36 12.48
C PHE A 167 0.83 10.97 11.73
N GLY A 168 0.77 9.79 11.11
CA GLY A 168 -0.44 9.22 10.53
C GLY A 168 -1.54 8.98 11.57
N ILE A 169 -1.20 8.52 12.78
CA ILE A 169 -2.16 8.36 13.89
C ILE A 169 -2.74 9.72 14.28
N VAL A 170 -1.89 10.73 14.49
CA VAL A 170 -2.32 12.09 14.81
C VAL A 170 -3.20 12.65 13.70
N THR A 171 -2.81 12.48 12.44
CA THR A 171 -3.59 12.90 11.27
C THR A 171 -4.96 12.24 11.25
N THR A 172 -5.02 10.93 11.51
CA THR A 172 -6.29 10.19 11.62
C THR A 172 -7.19 10.77 12.70
N LEU A 173 -6.64 11.07 13.88
CA LEU A 173 -7.40 11.68 14.98
C LEU A 173 -7.91 13.08 14.63
N LEU A 174 -7.11 13.91 13.96
CA LEU A 174 -7.52 15.24 13.49
C LEU A 174 -8.68 15.14 12.50
N VAL A 175 -8.60 14.21 11.54
CA VAL A 175 -9.66 13.98 10.54
C VAL A 175 -10.94 13.48 11.20
N VAL A 176 -10.86 12.56 12.17
CA VAL A 176 -12.03 12.08 12.93
C VAL A 176 -12.69 13.17 13.76
N ARG A 177 -11.89 14.13 14.26
CA ARG A 177 -12.37 15.25 15.08
C ARG A 177 -12.79 16.48 14.25
N HIS A 178 -12.79 16.39 12.92
CA HIS A 178 -13.16 17.47 12.00
C HIS A 178 -12.45 18.82 12.28
N GLN A 179 -11.12 18.77 12.47
CA GLN A 179 -10.31 19.95 12.79
C GLN A 179 -9.84 20.69 11.52
N ASP A 180 -9.86 22.03 11.51
CA ASP A 180 -9.55 22.85 10.32
C ASP A 180 -8.16 22.62 9.67
N ARG A 181 -7.21 22.09 10.45
CA ARG A 181 -5.82 21.80 10.04
C ARG A 181 -5.63 20.41 9.41
N ASP A 182 -6.66 19.58 9.38
CA ASP A 182 -6.59 18.20 8.90
C ASP A 182 -6.06 18.08 7.45
N ARG A 183 -6.39 19.04 6.58
CA ARG A 183 -6.01 19.05 5.15
C ARG A 183 -4.49 19.06 4.92
N TYR A 184 -3.73 19.79 5.74
CA TYR A 184 -2.28 19.87 5.60
C TYR A 184 -1.60 18.67 6.25
N ALA A 185 -2.16 18.17 7.36
CA ALA A 185 -1.69 16.93 7.97
C ALA A 185 -1.85 15.74 7.02
N LEU A 186 -2.98 15.66 6.30
CA LEU A 186 -3.26 14.69 5.24
C LEU A 186 -2.22 14.74 4.11
N LEU A 187 -1.92 15.93 3.60
CA LEU A 187 -0.91 16.10 2.55
C LEU A 187 0.49 15.71 3.04
N GLY A 188 0.86 16.14 4.25
CA GLY A 188 2.15 15.80 4.85
C GLY A 188 2.31 14.29 5.03
N PHE A 189 1.32 13.62 5.62
CA PHE A 189 1.38 12.17 5.85
C PHE A 189 1.37 11.43 4.52
N GLY A 190 0.47 11.84 3.61
CA GLY A 190 0.35 11.23 2.29
C GLY A 190 1.65 11.27 1.49
N PHE A 191 2.39 12.38 1.56
CA PHE A 191 3.69 12.53 0.91
C PHE A 191 4.79 11.70 1.59
N LEU A 192 4.91 11.80 2.92
CA LEU A 192 5.94 11.10 3.70
C LEU A 192 5.79 9.57 3.65
N ALA A 193 4.57 9.07 3.46
CA ALA A 193 4.27 7.65 3.40
C ALA A 193 4.14 7.12 1.96
N LEU A 194 4.57 7.85 0.92
CA LEU A 194 4.47 7.34 -0.46
C LEU A 194 5.26 6.01 -0.65
N PRO A 195 4.73 5.07 -1.45
CA PRO A 195 3.44 5.11 -2.16
C PRO A 195 2.20 4.79 -1.30
N LEU A 196 2.36 4.16 -0.13
CA LEU A 196 1.26 3.79 0.79
C LEU A 196 0.31 4.95 1.13
N GLY A 197 0.85 6.16 1.27
CA GLY A 197 0.13 7.38 1.63
C GLY A 197 -0.71 8.01 0.50
N LEU A 198 -0.71 7.44 -0.71
CA LEU A 198 -1.48 7.95 -1.85
C LEU A 198 -2.96 8.25 -1.53
N PRO A 199 -3.71 7.40 -0.79
CA PRO A 199 -5.09 7.69 -0.42
C PRO A 199 -5.24 8.95 0.45
N ALA A 200 -4.32 9.16 1.38
CA ALA A 200 -4.31 10.32 2.27
C ALA A 200 -3.96 11.60 1.51
N LEU A 201 -2.99 11.51 0.59
CA LEU A 201 -2.59 12.60 -0.28
C LEU A 201 -3.78 13.08 -1.13
N TYR A 202 -4.55 12.14 -1.70
CA TYR A 202 -5.77 12.45 -2.43
C TYR A 202 -6.79 13.17 -1.54
N GLU A 203 -7.04 12.68 -0.32
CA GLU A 203 -8.01 13.29 0.59
C GLU A 203 -7.61 14.72 0.99
N GLY A 204 -6.32 14.94 1.27
CA GLY A 204 -5.77 16.26 1.57
C GLY A 204 -5.95 17.22 0.39
N TYR A 205 -5.60 16.78 -0.82
CA TYR A 205 -5.77 17.57 -2.04
C TYR A 205 -7.25 17.93 -2.30
N ARG A 206 -8.17 16.97 -2.11
CA ARG A 206 -9.61 17.16 -2.25
C ARG A 206 -10.16 18.19 -1.26
N ARG A 207 -9.66 18.22 -0.02
CA ARG A 207 -10.08 19.21 0.99
C ARG A 207 -9.56 20.60 0.69
N VAL A 208 -8.29 20.72 0.28
CA VAL A 208 -7.69 22.02 -0.08
C VAL A 208 -8.44 22.66 -1.25
N THR A 209 -8.76 21.89 -2.28
CA THR A 209 -9.47 22.39 -3.47
C THR A 209 -10.90 22.84 -3.15
N ARG A 210 -11.66 22.07 -2.35
CA ARG A 210 -13.02 22.47 -1.91
C ARG A 210 -13.06 23.76 -1.10
N THR A 211 -12.01 24.09 -0.36
CA THR A 211 -11.97 25.34 0.42
C THR A 211 -11.62 26.58 -0.41
N ARG A 212 -11.21 26.42 -1.67
CA ARG A 212 -10.90 27.53 -2.59
C ARG A 212 -12.05 27.85 -3.55
N SER A 213 -13.05 26.99 -3.67
CA SER A 213 -14.29 27.18 -4.44
C SER A 213 -15.38 27.74 -3.55
#